data_AF-A0A2P5CHG7-F1
#
_entry.id   AF-A0A2P5CHG7-F1
#
_cell.length_a   1.000
_cell.length_b   1.000
_cell.length_c   1.000
_cell.angle_alpha   90.00
_cell.angle_beta   90.00
_cell.angle_gamma   90.00
#
_symmetry.space_group_name_H-M   'P 1'
#
loop_
_entity.id
_entity.type
_entity.pdbx_description
1 polymer ?
#
loop_
_entity_poly.entity_id
_entity_poly.type
_entity_poly.pdbx_seq_one_letter_code
_entity_poly.pdbx_strand_id
1 'polypeptide(L)'
;WFRPHPFRFEPFWAKEESCIEVIRNLLYLCATKLKLQKVYKKLQKAYLGAISVTAWNHIRSLEKERDRFIWLEEEYRKQRSRAEWLKGGDKNTSFFSSKSLTA
;
A
#
# COMPACT_ATOMS: atom_id res chain seq x y z
N TRP A 1 -0.68 -10.52 -38.77
CA TRP A 1 -1.89 -10.84 -38.00
C TRP A 1 -1.61 -10.74 -36.52
N PHE A 2 -1.67 -9.54 -35.94
CA PHE A 2 -1.56 -9.37 -34.48
C PHE A 2 -2.92 -9.70 -33.87
N ARG A 3 -3.02 -10.80 -33.12
CA ARG A 3 -4.19 -11.02 -32.26
C ARG A 3 -4.04 -10.09 -31.05
N PRO A 4 -4.95 -9.13 -30.83
CA PRO A 4 -4.96 -8.41 -29.57
C PRO A 4 -5.23 -9.43 -28.47
N HIS A 5 -4.28 -9.59 -27.54
CA HIS A 5 -4.56 -10.34 -26.33
C HIS A 5 -5.71 -9.61 -25.61
N PRO A 6 -6.83 -10.29 -25.31
CA PRO A 6 -7.86 -9.71 -24.49
C PRO A 6 -7.19 -9.26 -23.19
N PHE A 7 -7.36 -7.99 -22.83
CA PHE A 7 -6.97 -7.49 -21.52
C PHE A 7 -7.77 -8.31 -20.50
N ARG A 8 -7.14 -9.35 -19.96
CA ARG A 8 -7.75 -10.25 -18.99
C ARG A 8 -7.74 -9.47 -17.68
N PHE A 9 -8.85 -8.82 -17.36
CA PHE A 9 -9.11 -8.39 -15.98
C PHE A 9 -8.98 -9.64 -15.12
N GLU A 10 -7.84 -9.80 -14.46
CA GLU A 10 -7.67 -10.93 -13.56
C GLU A 10 -8.76 -10.86 -12.49
N PRO A 11 -9.43 -11.97 -12.16
CA PRO A 11 -10.30 -12.06 -11.00
C PRO A 11 -9.54 -11.90 -9.67
N PHE A 12 -8.20 -11.81 -9.71
CA PHE A 12 -7.33 -11.58 -8.56
C PHE A 12 -7.74 -10.33 -7.79
N TRP A 13 -8.12 -9.28 -8.50
CA TRP A 13 -8.47 -8.01 -7.90
C TRP A 13 -9.77 -8.16 -7.08
N ALA A 14 -10.80 -8.82 -7.59
CA ALA A 14 -12.14 -8.85 -6.97
C ALA A 14 -12.27 -9.63 -5.64
N LYS A 15 -11.25 -10.34 -5.15
CA LYS A 15 -11.36 -11.20 -3.95
C LYS A 15 -11.04 -10.54 -2.60
N GLU A 16 -10.58 -9.29 -2.56
CA GLU A 16 -10.29 -8.63 -1.28
C GLU A 16 -11.43 -7.67 -0.86
N GLU A 17 -12.40 -8.22 -0.13
CA GLU A 17 -13.38 -7.46 0.68
C GLU A 17 -12.70 -6.45 1.65
N SER A 18 -11.39 -6.59 1.91
CA SER A 18 -10.62 -5.80 2.87
C SER A 18 -10.37 -4.33 2.44
N CYS A 19 -10.47 -4.01 1.15
CA CYS A 19 -10.08 -2.68 0.64
C CYS A 19 -10.97 -1.53 1.18
N ILE A 20 -12.26 -1.77 1.39
CA ILE A 20 -13.19 -0.72 1.85
C ILE A 20 -12.96 -0.41 3.33
N GLU A 21 -12.60 -1.42 4.12
CA GLU A 21 -12.40 -1.30 5.56
C GLU A 21 -11.06 -0.63 5.89
N VAL A 22 -10.02 -0.91 5.10
CA VAL A 22 -8.70 -0.27 5.28
C VAL A 22 -8.73 1.23 4.99
N ILE A 23 -9.56 1.68 4.04
CA ILE A 23 -9.62 3.11 3.66
C ILE A 23 -10.26 3.99 4.72
N ARG A 24 -11.18 3.43 5.52
CA ARG A 24 -11.93 4.21 6.50
C ARG A 24 -11.13 4.62 7.73
N ASN A 25 -9.99 3.98 8.02
CA ASN A 25 -9.26 4.26 9.26
C ASN A 25 -8.14 5.30 9.08
N LEU A 26 -8.52 6.58 9.03
CA LEU A 26 -7.58 7.72 9.20
C LEU A 26 -6.74 7.58 10.48
N LEU A 27 -7.30 6.97 11.53
CA LEU A 27 -6.62 6.62 12.77
C LEU A 27 -5.45 5.65 12.54
N TYR A 28 -5.60 4.68 11.63
CA TYR A 28 -4.54 3.72 11.31
C TYR A 28 -3.36 4.42 10.63
N LEU A 29 -3.62 5.29 9.64
CA LEU A 29 -2.56 6.06 8.98
C LEU A 29 -1.86 7.04 9.93
N CYS A 30 -2.64 7.71 10.78
CA CYS A 30 -2.08 8.63 11.76
C CYS A 30 -1.20 7.87 12.77
N ALA A 31 -1.67 6.72 13.26
CA ALA A 31 -0.92 5.87 14.17
C ALA A 31 0.35 5.27 13.54
N THR A 32 0.30 4.81 12.29
CA THR A 32 1.49 4.27 11.59
C THR A 32 2.52 5.37 11.34
N LYS A 33 2.11 6.57 10.90
CA LYS A 33 3.01 7.72 10.75
C LYS A 33 3.65 8.14 12.06
N LEU A 34 2.90 8.20 13.16
CA LEU A 34 3.43 8.51 14.48
C LEU A 34 4.44 7.46 14.96
N LYS A 35 4.16 6.17 14.73
CA LYS A 35 5.10 5.09 15.04
C LYS A 35 6.38 5.19 14.20
N LEU A 36 6.25 5.45 12.90
CA LEU A 36 7.39 5.64 11.99
C LEU A 36 8.28 6.81 12.46
N GLN A 37 7.69 7.95 12.83
CA GLN A 37 8.46 9.07 13.37
C GLN A 37 9.20 8.72 14.66
N LYS A 38 8.58 7.93 15.56
CA LYS A 38 9.25 7.45 16.77
C LYS A 38 10.45 6.56 16.44
N VAL A 39 10.33 5.67 15.45
CA VAL A 39 11.43 4.81 15.00
C VAL A 39 12.57 5.65 14.41
N TYR A 40 12.28 6.64 13.57
CA TYR A 40 13.31 7.56 13.05
C TYR A 40 14.07 8.29 14.16
N LYS A 41 13.36 8.81 15.18
CA LYS A 41 14.00 9.46 16.33
C LYS A 41 14.91 8.50 17.10
N LYS A 42 14.51 7.23 17.25
CA LYS A 42 15.33 6.19 17.88
C LYS A 42 16.57 5.86 17.03
N LEU A 43 16.40 5.69 15.72
CA LEU A 43 17.50 5.46 14.79
C LEU A 43 18.53 6.57 14.84
N GLN A 44 18.09 7.83 14.78
CA GLN A 44 18.97 8.98 14.86
C GLN A 44 19.81 8.96 16.14
N LYS A 45 19.20 8.69 17.29
CA LYS A 45 19.93 8.55 18.56
C LYS A 45 20.89 7.36 18.56
N ALA A 46 20.50 6.24 17.96
CA ALA A 46 21.33 5.05 17.89
C ALA A 46 22.58 5.25 17.01
N TYR A 47 22.45 5.94 15.87
CA TYR A 47 23.59 6.28 15.00
C TYR A 47 24.57 7.27 15.63
N LEU A 48 24.09 8.15 16.52
CA LEU A 48 24.94 9.08 17.28
C LEU A 48 25.61 8.42 18.50
N GLY A 49 25.22 7.18 18.82
CA GLY A 49 25.72 6.44 19.98
C GLY A 49 27.07 5.77 19.74
N ALA A 50 27.53 5.02 20.74
CA ALA A 50 28.78 4.29 20.68
C ALA A 50 28.73 3.15 19.64
N ILE A 51 29.84 3.00 18.89
CA ILE A 51 30.01 1.93 17.92
C ILE A 51 30.29 0.63 18.66
N SER A 52 29.31 -0.26 18.70
CA SER A 52 29.42 -1.60 19.29
C SER A 52 28.55 -2.60 18.54
N VAL A 53 28.87 -3.89 18.63
CA VAL A 53 28.09 -4.96 17.96
C VAL A 53 26.64 -4.96 18.45
N THR A 54 26.41 -4.72 19.74
CA THR A 54 25.06 -4.62 20.32
C THR A 54 24.32 -3.38 19.81
N ALA A 55 25.00 -2.23 19.68
CA ALA A 55 24.42 -1.03 19.06
C ALA A 55 24.05 -1.27 17.59
N TRP A 56 24.91 -1.95 16.82
CA TRP A 56 24.62 -2.31 15.42
C TRP A 56 23.42 -3.26 15.27
N ASN A 57 23.30 -4.25 16.16
CA ASN A 57 22.13 -5.13 16.17
C ASN A 57 20.84 -4.36 16.51
N HIS A 58 20.92 -3.41 17.43
CA HIS A 58 19.81 -2.53 17.76
C HIS A 58 19.40 -1.64 16.57
N ILE A 59 20.37 -1.04 15.87
CA ILE A 59 20.14 -0.25 14.65
C ILE A 59 19.44 -1.09 13.59
N ARG A 60 19.95 -2.29 13.26
CA ARG A 60 19.30 -3.17 12.27
C ARG A 60 17.87 -3.54 12.65
N SER A 61 17.61 -3.77 13.93
CA SER A 61 16.25 -4.04 14.42
C SER A 61 15.32 -2.85 14.19
N LEU A 62 15.79 -1.63 14.44
CA LEU A 62 15.03 -0.41 14.21
C LEU A 62 14.83 -0.13 12.70
N GLU A 63 15.82 -0.41 11.85
CA GLU A 63 15.69 -0.32 10.40
C GLU A 63 14.61 -1.27 9.87
N LYS A 64 14.61 -2.53 10.35
CA LYS A 64 13.57 -3.51 10.01
C LYS A 64 12.17 -3.05 10.45
N GLU A 65 12.08 -2.42 11.63
CA GLU A 65 10.82 -1.86 12.11
C GLU A 65 10.35 -0.66 11.26
N ARG A 66 11.28 0.22 10.86
CA ARG A 66 11.02 1.33 9.93
C ARG A 66 10.47 0.79 8.61
N ASP A 67 11.16 -0.17 8.00
CA ASP A 67 10.79 -0.73 6.70
C ASP A 67 9.41 -1.40 6.74
N ARG A 68 9.08 -2.07 7.84
CA ARG A 68 7.73 -2.59 8.07
C ARG A 68 6.67 -1.48 8.05
N PHE A 69 6.92 -0.35 8.70
CA PHE A 69 5.95 0.76 8.70
C PHE A 69 5.84 1.45 7.34
N ILE A 70 6.93 1.57 6.59
CA ILE A 70 6.92 2.09 5.21
C ILE A 70 6.08 1.17 4.33
N TRP A 71 6.30 -0.15 4.41
CA TRP A 71 5.54 -1.13 3.64
C TRP A 71 4.03 -1.05 3.96
N LEU A 72 3.66 -0.96 5.24
CA LEU A 72 2.26 -0.79 5.63
C LEU A 72 1.63 0.49 5.09
N GLU A 73 2.38 1.59 5.01
CA GLU A 73 1.91 2.84 4.40
C GLU A 73 1.72 2.68 2.88
N GLU A 74 2.63 1.99 2.21
CA GLU A 74 2.55 1.71 0.78
C GLU A 74 1.33 0.85 0.44
N GLU A 75 1.11 -0.23 1.19
CA GLU A 75 -0.08 -1.10 1.01
C GLU A 75 -1.38 -0.33 1.26
N TYR A 76 -1.43 0.51 2.29
CA TYR A 76 -2.56 1.40 2.51
C TYR A 76 -2.79 2.33 1.30
N ARG A 77 -1.72 2.94 0.76
CA ARG A 77 -1.84 3.85 -0.40
C ARG A 77 -2.34 3.11 -1.65
N LYS A 78 -1.87 1.88 -1.90
CA LYS A 78 -2.36 1.02 -3.00
C LYS A 78 -3.85 0.72 -2.84
N GLN A 79 -4.27 0.27 -1.66
CA GLN A 79 -5.67 -0.04 -1.38
C GLN A 79 -6.55 1.21 -1.51
N ARG A 80 -6.08 2.37 -1.02
CA ARG A 80 -6.80 3.64 -1.15
C ARG A 80 -6.98 4.07 -2.60
N SER A 81 -5.89 4.11 -3.37
CA SER A 81 -5.94 4.41 -4.81
C SER A 81 -6.93 3.48 -5.52
N ARG A 82 -6.93 2.21 -5.14
CA ARG A 82 -7.86 1.21 -5.67
C ARG A 82 -9.32 1.51 -5.37
N ALA A 83 -9.71 1.84 -4.13
CA ALA A 83 -11.13 2.14 -3.92
C ALA A 83 -11.53 3.55 -4.37
N GLU A 84 -10.59 4.50 -4.44
CA GLU A 84 -10.83 5.76 -5.14
C GLU A 84 -11.12 5.50 -6.63
N TRP A 85 -10.35 4.62 -7.27
CA TRP A 85 -10.59 4.16 -8.64
C TRP A 85 -11.92 3.43 -8.79
N LEU A 86 -12.26 2.48 -7.90
CA LEU A 86 -13.55 1.78 -7.92
C LEU A 86 -14.73 2.73 -7.70
N LYS A 87 -14.59 3.72 -6.81
CA LYS A 87 -15.62 4.74 -6.57
C LYS A 87 -15.82 5.65 -7.78
N GLY A 88 -14.76 5.94 -8.54
CA GLY A 88 -14.86 6.63 -9.84
C GLY A 88 -15.26 5.71 -11.00
N GLY A 89 -15.17 4.39 -10.81
CA GLY A 89 -15.21 3.36 -11.85
C GLY A 89 -16.59 3.01 -12.39
N ASP A 90 -17.67 3.45 -11.76
CA ASP A 90 -19.03 3.29 -12.30
C ASP A 90 -19.23 4.11 -13.60
N LYS A 91 -18.33 5.06 -13.89
CA LYS A 91 -18.31 5.83 -15.15
C LYS A 91 -17.36 5.28 -16.21
N ASN A 92 -16.45 4.35 -15.86
CA ASN A 92 -15.43 3.83 -16.77
C ASN A 92 -15.78 2.44 -17.34
N THR A 93 -16.81 1.78 -16.81
CA THR A 93 -17.41 0.57 -17.38
C THR A 93 -18.26 0.84 -18.63
N SER A 94 -18.62 2.10 -18.92
CA SER A 94 -19.27 2.50 -20.18
C SER A 94 -18.38 2.25 -21.41
N PHE A 95 -17.06 2.30 -21.22
CA PHE A 95 -16.07 2.00 -22.25
C PHE A 95 -16.06 0.52 -22.66
N PHE A 96 -16.56 -0.38 -21.79
CA PHE A 96 -16.62 -1.82 -22.06
C PHE A 96 -18.04 -2.34 -22.33
N SER A 97 -19.09 -1.52 -22.16
CA SER A 97 -20.48 -1.91 -22.42
C SER A 97 -21.00 -1.51 -23.82
N SER A 98 -20.18 -0.83 -24.61
CA SER A 98 -20.51 -0.41 -25.99
C SER A 98 -20.12 -1.42 -27.08
N LYS A 99 -19.65 -2.64 -26.72
CA LYS A 99 -19.29 -3.69 -27.70
C LYS A 99 -20.06 -5.01 -27.57
N SER A 100 -21.08 -5.08 -26.71
CA SER A 100 -21.84 -6.34 -26.49
C SER A 100 -23.23 -6.39 -27.14
N LEU A 101 -23.60 -5.42 -27.99
CA LEU A 101 -24.90 -5.41 -28.69
C LEU A 101 -24.74 -5.04 -30.17
N THR A 102 -24.05 -5.88 -30.92
CA THR A 102 -24.32 -6.15 -32.35
C THR A 102 -23.47 -7.36 -32.77
N ALA A 103 -24.05 -8.55 -32.70
CA ALA A 103 -23.68 -9.72 -33.50
C ALA A 103 -24.95 -10.53 -33.75
#